data_AF-A0A918DL74-F1
#
_entry.id   AF-A0A918DL74-F1
#
_cell.length_a   1.000
_cell.length_b   1.000
_cell.length_c   1.000
_cell.angle_alpha   90.00
_cell.angle_beta   90.00
_cell.angle_gamma   90.00
#
_symmetry.space_group_name_H-M   'P 1'
#
loop_
_entity.id
_entity.type
_entity.pdbx_description
1 polymer ?
#
loop_
_entity_poly.entity_id
_entity_poly.type
_entity_poly.pdbx_seq_one_letter_code
_entity_poly.pdbx_strand_id
1 'polypeptide(L)'
;MDSESLAAAGLLAALSRAAGLLAELQHPFVRSEPFSYFVPPAGARTGIAFTLPDGRELCFAVSIVVSEGAFHVDGSVAAEGEALLELPRKTTPDIREGLAVLDDYTGELMAPAGRLIDEQLDNIV
;
A
#
# COMPACT_ATOMS: atom_id res chain seq x y z
N MET A 1 -29.32 4.05 8.08
CA MET A 1 -27.88 3.75 7.99
C MET A 1 -27.15 4.94 8.60
N ASP A 2 -26.31 4.73 9.60
CA ASP A 2 -25.58 5.81 10.27
C ASP A 2 -24.34 6.24 9.46
N SER A 3 -23.79 7.41 9.80
CA SER A 3 -22.63 8.00 9.12
C SER A 3 -21.35 7.17 9.31
N GLU A 4 -21.25 6.46 10.43
CA GLU A 4 -20.10 5.61 10.76
C GLU A 4 -20.07 4.37 9.85
N SER A 5 -21.21 3.72 9.63
CA SER A 5 -21.33 2.59 8.70
C SER A 5 -20.99 2.99 7.26
N LEU A 6 -21.37 4.20 6.85
CA LEU A 6 -21.01 4.75 5.53
C LEU A 6 -19.49 4.96 5.41
N ALA A 7 -18.85 5.51 6.44
CA ALA A 7 -17.41 5.70 6.46
C ALA A 7 -16.65 4.36 6.42
N ALA A 8 -17.12 3.36 7.18
CA ALA A 8 -16.56 2.02 7.18
C ALA A 8 -16.69 1.33 5.80
N ALA A 9 -17.85 1.45 5.15
CA ALA A 9 -18.07 0.93 3.80
C ALA A 9 -17.17 1.63 2.77
N GLY A 10 -17.00 2.95 2.88
CA GLY A 10 -16.08 3.73 2.04
C GLY A 10 -14.63 3.27 2.20
N LEU A 11 -14.18 3.08 3.44
CA LEU A 11 -12.84 2.56 3.76
C LEU A 11 -12.62 1.15 3.17
N LEU A 12 -13.57 0.24 3.37
CA LEU A 12 -13.48 -1.12 2.82
C LEU A 12 -13.42 -1.10 1.29
N ALA A 13 -14.21 -0.24 0.64
CA ALA A 13 -14.21 -0.11 -0.81
C ALA A 13 -12.88 0.43 -1.35
N ALA A 14 -12.31 1.45 -0.70
CA ALA A 14 -11.01 2.01 -1.06
C ALA A 14 -9.87 0.98 -0.87
N LEU A 15 -9.83 0.30 0.28
CA LEU A 15 -8.84 -0.75 0.55
C LEU A 15 -8.96 -1.92 -0.44
N SER A 16 -10.19 -2.32 -0.78
CA SER A 16 -10.44 -3.39 -1.76
C SER A 16 -9.99 -2.98 -3.16
N ARG A 17 -10.19 -1.70 -3.53
CA ARG A 17 -9.71 -1.15 -4.80
C ARG A 17 -8.18 -1.11 -4.83
N ALA A 18 -7.54 -0.60 -3.78
CA ALA A 18 -6.10 -0.55 -3.66
C ALA A 18 -5.47 -1.96 -3.71
N ALA A 19 -6.04 -2.91 -2.98
CA ALA A 19 -5.62 -4.32 -3.02
C ALA A 19 -5.75 -4.91 -4.43
N GLY A 20 -6.86 -4.65 -5.12
CA GLY A 20 -7.09 -5.12 -6.49
C GLY A 20 -6.07 -4.55 -7.48
N LEU A 21 -5.83 -3.25 -7.43
CA LEU A 21 -4.84 -2.56 -8.25
C LEU A 21 -3.41 -3.08 -8.00
N LEU A 22 -3.02 -3.25 -6.74
CA LEU A 22 -1.71 -3.79 -6.39
C LEU A 22 -1.57 -5.27 -6.81
N ALA A 23 -2.64 -6.06 -6.74
CA ALA A 23 -2.66 -7.44 -7.21
C ALA A 23 -2.48 -7.60 -8.74
N GLU A 24 -2.71 -6.53 -9.51
CA GLU A 24 -2.40 -6.51 -10.95
C GLU A 24 -0.88 -6.43 -11.21
N LEU A 25 -0.08 -6.05 -10.22
CA LEU A 25 1.38 -6.07 -10.34
C LEU A 25 1.85 -7.54 -10.41
N GLN A 26 2.30 -7.92 -11.59
CA GLN A 26 2.85 -9.24 -11.88
C GLN A 26 4.19 -9.08 -12.57
N HIS A 27 5.12 -9.98 -12.27
CA HIS A 27 6.42 -10.02 -12.93
C HIS A 27 6.79 -11.48 -13.28
N PRO A 28 7.28 -11.78 -14.49
CA PRO A 28 7.44 -13.16 -14.97
C PRO A 28 8.38 -14.04 -14.14
N PHE A 29 9.31 -13.43 -13.41
CA PHE A 29 10.41 -14.13 -12.73
C PHE A 29 10.29 -14.14 -11.20
N VAL A 30 9.29 -13.48 -10.62
CA VAL A 30 9.09 -13.44 -9.18
C VAL A 30 7.67 -13.81 -8.81
N ARG A 31 7.51 -14.49 -7.68
CA ARG A 31 6.19 -14.77 -7.12
C ARG A 31 5.72 -13.56 -6.36
N SER A 32 4.42 -13.31 -6.37
CA SER A 32 3.80 -12.25 -5.60
C SER A 32 2.65 -12.79 -4.76
N GLU A 33 2.47 -12.18 -3.59
CA GLU A 33 1.39 -12.48 -2.66
C GLU A 33 0.75 -11.17 -2.17
N PRO A 34 -0.56 -10.95 -2.41
CA PRO A 34 -1.26 -9.81 -1.84
C PRO A 34 -1.47 -10.02 -0.35
N PHE A 35 -1.44 -8.95 0.43
CA PHE A 35 -1.74 -9.00 1.85
C PHE A 35 -2.64 -7.85 2.28
N SER A 36 -3.35 -8.04 3.38
CA SER A 36 -4.11 -6.99 4.05
C SER A 36 -4.24 -7.32 5.53
N TYR A 37 -4.04 -6.33 6.39
CA TYR A 37 -4.21 -6.50 7.82
C TYR A 37 -4.60 -5.19 8.50
N PHE A 38 -5.18 -5.31 9.70
CA PHE A 38 -5.48 -4.16 10.54
C PHE A 38 -4.23 -3.68 11.28
N VAL A 39 -4.07 -2.37 11.37
CA VAL A 39 -3.03 -1.71 12.15
C VAL A 39 -3.68 -1.19 13.44
N PRO A 40 -3.38 -1.77 14.62
CA PRO A 40 -3.92 -1.27 15.88
C PRO A 40 -3.45 0.16 16.20
N PRO A 41 -4.26 0.98 16.88
CA PRO A 41 -5.61 0.69 17.37
C PRO A 41 -6.71 0.89 16.33
N ALA A 42 -6.48 1.69 15.28
CA ALA A 42 -7.50 2.03 14.29
C ALA A 42 -6.86 2.35 12.94
N GLY A 43 -6.64 1.33 12.12
CA GLY A 43 -6.05 1.49 10.80
C GLY A 43 -6.02 0.20 10.01
N ALA A 44 -5.62 0.32 8.76
CA ALA A 44 -5.47 -0.82 7.86
C ALA A 44 -4.28 -0.58 6.93
N ARG A 45 -3.63 -1.68 6.56
CA ARG A 45 -2.59 -1.72 5.55
C ARG A 45 -2.91 -2.79 4.53
N THR A 46 -2.71 -2.48 3.26
CA THR A 46 -2.87 -3.39 2.14
C THR A 46 -1.70 -3.24 1.20
N GLY A 47 -1.34 -4.31 0.51
CA GLY A 47 -0.16 -4.33 -0.32
C GLY A 47 0.02 -5.62 -1.09
N ILE A 48 1.17 -5.70 -1.76
CA ILE A 48 1.66 -6.89 -2.43
C ILE A 48 3.14 -7.07 -2.09
N ALA A 49 3.51 -8.30 -1.74
CA ALA A 49 4.87 -8.71 -1.49
C ALA A 49 5.36 -9.56 -2.66
N PHE A 50 6.60 -9.32 -3.11
CA PHE A 50 7.29 -10.11 -4.11
C PHE A 50 8.46 -10.83 -3.44
N THR A 51 8.55 -12.14 -3.63
CA THR A 51 9.73 -12.91 -3.22
C THR A 51 10.71 -12.97 -4.39
N LEU A 52 11.85 -12.29 -4.22
CA LEU A 52 12.96 -12.27 -5.18
C LEU A 52 13.70 -13.63 -5.21
N PRO A 53 14.44 -13.97 -6.27
CA PRO A 53 15.15 -15.24 -6.40
C PRO A 53 16.20 -15.52 -5.31
N ASP A 54 16.76 -14.47 -4.70
CA ASP A 54 17.70 -14.56 -3.58
C ASP A 54 17.01 -14.73 -2.22
N GLY A 55 15.68 -14.78 -2.19
CA GLY A 55 14.86 -14.92 -1.01
C GLY A 55 14.42 -13.61 -0.39
N ARG A 56 14.88 -12.45 -0.88
CA ARG A 56 14.46 -11.15 -0.35
C ARG A 56 13.00 -10.86 -0.66
N GLU A 57 12.33 -10.16 0.26
CA GLU A 57 10.97 -9.66 0.06
C GLU A 57 10.99 -8.18 -0.37
N LEU A 58 10.35 -7.88 -1.49
CA LEU A 58 10.06 -6.53 -1.97
C LEU A 58 8.57 -6.24 -1.81
N CYS A 59 8.22 -5.25 -0.99
CA CYS A 59 6.86 -4.97 -0.57
C CYS A 59 6.40 -3.59 -1.05
N PHE A 60 5.25 -3.55 -1.74
CA PHE A 60 4.53 -2.33 -2.10
C PHE A 60 3.29 -2.24 -1.22
N ALA A 61 3.11 -1.13 -0.49
CA ALA A 61 2.01 -1.03 0.45
C ALA A 61 1.51 0.40 0.64
N VAL A 62 0.20 0.51 0.85
CA VAL A 62 -0.46 1.71 1.35
C VAL A 62 -1.13 1.42 2.69
N SER A 63 -1.22 2.43 3.54
CA SER A 63 -1.94 2.33 4.80
C SER A 63 -2.68 3.61 5.12
N ILE A 64 -3.76 3.45 5.86
CA ILE A 64 -4.51 4.54 6.47
C ILE A 64 -4.71 4.23 7.95
N VAL A 65 -4.32 5.16 8.82
CA VAL A 65 -4.37 5.03 10.28
C VAL A 65 -5.02 6.26 10.87
N VAL A 66 -5.86 6.07 11.88
CA VAL A 66 -6.45 7.15 12.67
C VAL A 66 -5.63 7.33 13.95
N SER A 67 -5.07 8.53 14.13
CA SER A 67 -4.49 8.93 15.40
C SER A 67 -4.74 10.42 15.65
N GLU A 68 -4.87 10.80 16.92
CA GLU A 68 -5.05 12.20 17.34
C GLU A 68 -6.24 12.92 16.66
N GLY A 69 -7.26 12.17 16.24
CA GLY A 69 -8.44 12.70 15.56
C GLY A 69 -8.24 13.01 14.07
N ALA A 70 -7.16 12.55 13.46
CA ALA A 70 -6.87 12.72 12.04
C ALA A 70 -6.57 11.37 11.36
N PHE A 71 -6.73 11.35 10.03
CA PHE A 71 -6.37 10.22 9.17
C PHE A 71 -4.97 10.46 8.62
N HIS A 72 -4.06 9.51 8.84
CA HIS A 72 -2.72 9.50 8.31
C HIS A 72 -2.63 8.47 7.21
N VAL A 73 -2.17 8.88 6.03
CA VAL A 73 -1.99 8.02 4.87
C VAL A 73 -0.51 7.93 4.55
N ASP A 74 -0.01 6.71 4.50
CA ASP A 74 1.37 6.37 4.17
C ASP A 74 1.38 5.44 2.95
N GLY A 75 2.39 5.59 2.10
CA GLY A 75 2.66 4.71 0.96
C GLY A 75 4.15 4.45 0.85
N SER A 76 4.55 3.19 0.66
CA SER A 76 5.95 2.81 0.66
C SER A 76 6.25 1.62 -0.24
N VAL A 77 7.47 1.60 -0.78
CA VAL A 77 8.14 0.40 -1.30
C VAL A 77 9.33 0.08 -0.42
N ALA A 78 9.42 -1.15 0.07
CA ALA A 78 10.54 -1.59 0.93
C ALA A 78 11.10 -2.94 0.48
N ALA A 79 12.41 -3.12 0.55
CA ALA A 79 13.07 -4.41 0.37
C ALA A 79 13.70 -4.84 1.70
N GLU A 80 13.39 -6.04 2.21
CA GLU A 80 13.88 -6.51 3.52
C GLU A 80 13.59 -5.53 4.69
N GLY A 81 12.50 -4.76 4.58
CA GLY A 81 12.15 -3.73 5.57
C GLY A 81 12.92 -2.41 5.42
N GLU A 82 13.87 -2.30 4.49
CA GLU A 82 14.53 -1.05 4.13
C GLU A 82 13.73 -0.31 3.07
N ALA A 83 13.44 0.97 3.32
CA ALA A 83 12.69 1.81 2.41
C ALA A 83 13.46 2.09 1.11
N LEU A 84 12.90 1.68 -0.02
CA LEU A 84 13.35 2.07 -1.36
C LEU A 84 12.64 3.33 -1.85
N LEU A 85 11.37 3.48 -1.47
CA LEU A 85 10.55 4.64 -1.76
C LEU A 85 9.59 4.87 -0.60
N GLU A 86 9.54 6.09 -0.10
CA GLU A 86 8.55 6.53 0.89
C GLU A 86 7.83 7.76 0.34
N LEU A 87 6.51 7.65 0.18
CA LEU A 87 5.68 8.79 -0.14
C LEU A 87 5.55 9.66 1.11
N PRO A 88 5.58 11.00 0.98
CA PRO A 88 5.43 11.89 2.13
C PRO A 88 4.13 11.59 2.88
N ARG A 89 4.16 11.36 4.19
CA ARG A 89 2.92 11.15 4.95
C ARG A 89 1.92 12.29 4.72
N LYS A 90 0.67 11.97 4.40
CA LYS A 90 -0.43 12.95 4.39
C LYS A 90 -1.27 12.77 5.64
N THR A 91 -1.74 13.90 6.17
CA THR A 91 -2.65 13.93 7.31
C THR A 91 -3.87 14.74 6.93
N THR A 92 -5.07 14.17 7.06
CA THR A 92 -6.33 14.81 6.73
C THR A 92 -7.29 14.72 7.92
N PRO A 93 -8.10 15.76 8.19
CA PRO A 93 -9.13 15.69 9.23
C PRO A 93 -10.36 14.91 8.75
N ASP A 94 -10.55 14.78 7.43
CA ASP A 94 -11.70 14.12 6.82
C ASP A 94 -11.32 12.77 6.19
N ILE A 95 -12.19 11.77 6.39
CA ILE A 95 -11.99 10.42 5.86
C ILE A 95 -12.01 10.41 4.33
N ARG A 96 -12.89 11.18 3.67
CA ARG A 96 -12.99 11.14 2.20
C ARG A 96 -11.72 11.69 1.56
N GLU A 97 -11.15 12.75 2.14
CA GLU A 97 -9.83 13.25 1.75
C GLU A 97 -8.75 12.19 1.96
N GLY A 98 -8.76 11.50 3.11
CA GLY A 98 -7.83 10.41 3.38
C GLY A 98 -7.94 9.25 2.38
N LEU A 99 -9.16 8.87 2.01
CA LEU A 99 -9.41 7.83 1.00
C LEU A 99 -8.96 8.26 -0.39
N ALA A 100 -9.16 9.53 -0.76
CA ALA A 100 -8.66 10.05 -2.04
C ALA A 100 -7.12 9.99 -2.10
N VAL A 101 -6.44 10.38 -1.02
CA VAL A 101 -4.98 10.25 -0.94
C VAL A 101 -4.53 8.79 -1.01
N LEU A 102 -5.26 7.86 -0.38
CA LEU A 102 -4.95 6.43 -0.45
C LEU A 102 -5.00 5.90 -1.89
N ASP A 103 -6.02 6.31 -2.65
CA ASP A 103 -6.16 5.96 -4.06
C ASP A 103 -5.01 6.59 -4.90
N ASP A 104 -4.68 7.86 -4.68
CA ASP A 104 -3.55 8.54 -5.33
C ASP A 104 -2.22 7.83 -5.03
N TYR A 105 -1.98 7.48 -3.77
CA TYR A 105 -0.74 6.81 -3.34
C TYR A 105 -0.63 5.42 -3.93
N THR A 106 -1.74 4.71 -4.08
CA THR A 106 -1.75 3.42 -4.79
C THR A 106 -1.25 3.60 -6.23
N GLY A 107 -1.76 4.62 -6.94
CA GLY A 107 -1.31 4.93 -8.29
C GLY A 107 0.16 5.33 -8.37
N GLU A 108 0.64 6.15 -7.43
CA GLU A 108 2.03 6.57 -7.33
C GLU A 108 2.99 5.40 -7.06
N LEU A 109 2.58 4.39 -6.29
CA LEU A 109 3.37 3.18 -6.05
C LEU A 109 3.39 2.25 -7.26
N MET A 110 2.29 2.16 -8.01
CA MET A 110 2.20 1.33 -9.21
C MET A 110 3.06 1.87 -10.35
N ALA A 111 3.13 3.19 -10.52
CA ALA A 111 3.82 3.82 -11.64
C ALA A 111 5.30 3.37 -11.79
N PRO A 112 6.13 3.32 -10.73
CA PRO A 112 7.50 2.83 -10.82
C PRO A 112 7.64 1.31 -10.59
N ALA A 113 6.57 0.56 -10.30
CA ALA A 113 6.68 -0.79 -9.73
C ALA A 113 7.49 -1.77 -10.59
N GLY A 114 7.21 -1.84 -11.90
CA GLY A 114 7.94 -2.72 -12.82
C GLY A 114 9.44 -2.42 -12.82
N ARG A 115 9.80 -1.14 -12.97
CA ARG A 115 11.20 -0.68 -12.96
C ARG A 115 11.90 -1.02 -11.63
N LEU A 116 11.23 -0.82 -10.50
CA LEU A 116 11.80 -1.13 -9.18
C LEU A 116 12.01 -2.63 -8.99
N ILE A 117 11.11 -3.47 -9.49
CA ILE A 117 11.28 -4.94 -9.47
C ILE A 117 12.50 -5.33 -10.32
N ASP A 118 12.59 -4.80 -11.55
CA ASP A 118 13.72 -5.06 -12.45
C ASP A 118 15.06 -4.63 -11.83
N GLU A 119 15.13 -3.42 -11.25
CA GLU A 119 16.33 -2.93 -10.57
C GLU A 119 16.74 -3.83 -9.38
N GLN A 120 15.77 -4.35 -8.61
CA GLN A 120 16.08 -5.25 -7.51
C GLN A 120 16.53 -6.64 -7.98
N LEU A 121 16.08 -7.09 -9.14
CA LEU A 121 16.52 -8.34 -9.77
C LEU A 121 17.93 -8.21 -10.34
N ASP A 122 18.25 -7.09 -10.98
CA ASP A 122 19.58 -6.82 -11.52
C ASP A 122 20.66 -6.79 -10.43
N ASN A 123 20.30 -6.36 -9.21
CA ASN A 123 21.20 -6.35 -8.05
C ASN A 123 21.54 -7.74 -7.49
N ILE A 124 20.92 -8.82 -8.00
CA ILE A 124 21.23 -10.21 -7.60
C ILE A 124 22.40 -10.78 -8.40
N VAL A 125 22.66 -10.22 -9.60
CA VAL A 125 23.60 -10.76 -10.60
C VAL A 125 25.04 -10.38 -10.29
#